data_AF-A0A3D8T386-F1
#
_entry.id   AF-A0A3D8T386-F1
#
_cell.length_a   1.000
_cell.length_b   1.000
_cell.length_c   1.000
_cell.angle_alpha   90.00
_cell.angle_beta   90.00
_cell.angle_gamma   90.00
#
_symmetry.space_group_name_H-M   'P 1'
#
loop_
_entity.id
_entity.type
_entity.pdbx_description
1 polymer ?
#
loop_
_entity_poly.entity_id
_entity_poly.type
_entity_poly.pdbx_seq_one_letter_code
_entity_poly.pdbx_strand_id
1 'polypeptide(L)'
;MVAPELFWPLDPPANYRPSWPRLTSVIIDYVNYTASGRYLFDPDPEWYELDPTWGRRDAPRIKPVHGLLNDLYRAAGRAAQYMPKLELMLLESDIWNQPDTVDEYGERKSPGHLFIYRRDRAYVLWASSSEFEIDPNVREVWEEVARKHGIPQCLILNQRQDQVSVHPNYFDGAGIAGAG
;
A
#
# COMPACT_ATOMS: atom_id res chain seq x y z
N MET A 1 -0.12 -10.65 7.89
CA MET A 1 -1.37 -10.00 8.34
C MET A 1 -1.06 -8.55 8.63
N VAL A 2 -1.96 -7.62 8.34
CA VAL A 2 -1.77 -6.21 8.68
C VAL A 2 -3.04 -5.63 9.29
N ALA A 3 -2.87 -4.71 10.23
CA ALA A 3 -3.97 -4.01 10.88
C ALA A 3 -3.52 -2.58 11.26
N PRO A 4 -4.45 -1.61 11.41
CA PRO A 4 -4.12 -0.25 11.80
C PRO A 4 -3.22 -0.16 13.04
N GLU A 5 -3.43 -1.05 14.00
CA GLU A 5 -2.70 -1.10 15.29
C GLU A 5 -1.20 -1.36 15.13
N LEU A 6 -0.77 -1.90 13.98
CA LEU A 6 0.65 -2.03 13.64
C LEU A 6 1.35 -0.66 13.61
N PHE A 7 0.62 0.37 13.16
CA PHE A 7 1.15 1.72 13.00
C PHE A 7 0.67 2.63 14.14
N TRP A 8 -0.64 2.72 14.30
CA TRP A 8 -1.28 3.67 15.18
C TRP A 8 -2.69 3.19 15.53
N PRO A 9 -3.06 3.02 16.81
CA PRO A 9 -4.42 2.67 17.20
C PRO A 9 -5.42 3.70 16.68
N LEU A 10 -6.56 3.26 16.14
CA LEU A 10 -7.55 4.21 15.59
C LEU A 10 -8.08 5.18 16.67
N ASP A 11 -8.25 4.65 17.90
CA ASP A 11 -8.68 5.38 19.10
C ASP A 11 -7.56 5.39 20.15
N PRO A 12 -6.50 6.21 19.94
CA PRO A 12 -5.39 6.28 20.88
C PRO A 12 -5.77 7.08 22.13
N PRO A 13 -5.21 6.76 23.30
CA PRO A 13 -5.24 7.66 24.45
C PRO A 13 -4.67 9.04 24.07
N ALA A 14 -5.16 10.12 24.70
CA ALA A 14 -4.76 11.50 24.36
C ALA A 14 -3.25 11.78 24.44
N ASN A 15 -2.53 11.00 25.26
CA ASN A 15 -1.07 11.10 25.46
C ASN A 15 -0.26 10.10 24.63
N TYR A 16 -0.89 9.27 23.80
CA TYR A 16 -0.18 8.28 22.99
C TYR A 16 0.55 8.96 21.83
N ARG A 17 1.88 8.95 21.90
CA ARG A 17 2.77 9.52 20.89
C ARG A 17 3.98 8.62 20.68
N PRO A 18 3.84 7.47 20.00
CA PRO A 18 4.99 6.69 19.60
C PRO A 18 5.88 7.56 18.71
N SER A 19 7.19 7.35 18.83
CA SER A 19 8.19 8.15 18.15
C SER A 19 9.24 7.24 17.55
N TRP A 20 9.54 7.44 16.27
CA TRP A 20 10.58 6.73 15.56
C TRP A 20 11.52 7.73 14.87
N PRO A 21 12.32 8.50 15.64
CA PRO A 21 13.04 9.68 15.15
C PRO A 21 14.17 9.36 14.16
N ARG A 22 14.52 8.07 14.01
CA ARG A 22 15.59 7.59 13.14
C ARG A 22 15.11 6.66 12.03
N LEU A 23 13.83 6.32 12.00
CA LEU A 23 13.30 5.39 11.02
C LEU A 23 13.20 6.08 9.66
N THR A 24 13.84 5.49 8.66
CA THR A 24 13.94 6.04 7.29
C THR A 24 13.10 5.30 6.28
N SER A 25 12.81 4.02 6.54
CA SER A 25 12.04 3.19 5.64
C SER A 25 11.11 2.26 6.42
N VAL A 26 9.93 2.05 5.85
CA VAL A 26 8.97 1.03 6.28
C VAL A 26 8.56 0.26 5.04
N ILE A 27 8.82 -1.04 5.03
CA ILE A 27 8.44 -1.93 3.93
C ILE A 27 7.68 -3.09 4.57
N ILE A 28 6.42 -3.25 4.17
CA ILE A 28 5.55 -4.30 4.71
C ILE A 28 4.86 -5.00 3.56
N ASP A 29 5.17 -6.28 3.44
CA ASP A 29 4.42 -7.21 2.63
C ASP A 29 3.35 -7.86 3.50
N TYR A 30 2.08 -7.80 3.06
CA TYR A 30 0.98 -8.33 3.83
C TYR A 30 0.03 -9.20 3.01
N VAL A 31 -0.43 -10.26 3.64
CA VAL A 31 -1.49 -11.13 3.12
C VAL A 31 -2.86 -10.45 3.18
N ASN A 32 -3.82 -11.00 2.47
CA ASN A 32 -5.16 -10.47 2.24
C ASN A 32 -6.12 -10.45 3.46
N TYR A 33 -5.65 -10.60 4.70
CA TYR A 33 -6.49 -10.57 5.89
C TYR A 33 -5.85 -9.88 7.11
N THR A 34 -6.73 -9.31 7.94
CA THR A 34 -6.40 -8.66 9.21
C THR A 34 -6.11 -9.68 10.32
N ALA A 35 -5.62 -9.18 11.46
CA ALA A 35 -5.47 -9.97 12.68
C ALA A 35 -6.78 -10.61 13.19
N SER A 36 -7.91 -9.96 12.92
CA SER A 36 -9.25 -10.43 13.28
C SER A 36 -9.88 -11.38 12.26
N GLY A 37 -9.14 -11.77 11.21
CA GLY A 37 -9.63 -12.67 10.17
C GLY A 37 -10.57 -12.00 9.16
N ARG A 38 -10.63 -10.67 9.11
CA ARG A 38 -11.37 -9.95 8.09
C ARG A 38 -10.53 -9.86 6.82
N TYR A 39 -11.13 -10.13 5.67
CA TYR A 39 -10.46 -9.94 4.39
C TYR A 39 -10.29 -8.45 4.08
N LEU A 40 -9.10 -8.08 3.61
CA LEU A 40 -8.78 -6.72 3.14
C LEU A 40 -9.22 -6.51 1.68
N PHE A 41 -9.53 -7.59 0.97
CA PHE A 41 -9.89 -7.60 -0.43
C PHE A 41 -11.02 -8.60 -0.66
N ASP A 42 -12.04 -8.17 -1.40
CA ASP A 42 -13.12 -9.02 -1.88
C ASP A 42 -12.85 -9.45 -3.33
N PRO A 43 -13.42 -10.55 -3.81
CA PRO A 43 -13.46 -10.82 -5.25
C PRO A 43 -14.16 -9.69 -5.98
N ASP A 44 -13.58 -9.22 -7.09
CA ASP A 44 -14.20 -8.18 -7.88
C ASP A 44 -15.36 -8.77 -8.72
N PRO A 45 -16.62 -8.35 -8.52
CA PRO A 45 -17.75 -8.89 -9.27
C PRO A 45 -17.68 -8.58 -10.77
N GLU A 46 -17.13 -7.44 -11.17
CA GLU A 46 -17.03 -7.04 -12.59
C GLU A 46 -16.03 -7.94 -13.35
N TRP A 47 -15.10 -8.57 -12.65
CA TRP A 47 -14.17 -9.53 -13.27
C TRP A 47 -14.90 -10.75 -13.82
N TYR A 48 -15.93 -11.23 -13.13
CA TYR A 48 -16.70 -12.39 -13.56
C TYR A 48 -17.59 -12.12 -14.76
N GLU A 49 -17.95 -10.86 -15.01
CA GLU A 49 -18.80 -10.46 -16.14
C GLU A 49 -18.03 -10.36 -17.46
N LEU A 50 -16.72 -10.09 -17.40
CA LEU A 50 -15.88 -9.84 -18.57
C LEU A 50 -15.44 -11.12 -19.30
N ASP A 51 -15.30 -12.24 -18.60
CA ASP A 51 -15.01 -13.52 -19.27
C ASP A 51 -15.49 -14.77 -18.51
N PRO A 52 -16.63 -15.38 -18.93
CA PRO A 52 -17.15 -16.60 -18.31
C PRO A 52 -16.34 -17.87 -18.65
N THR A 53 -15.38 -17.80 -19.58
CA THR A 53 -14.55 -18.95 -20.01
C THR A 53 -13.19 -19.04 -19.31
N TRP A 54 -12.76 -17.99 -18.60
CA TRP A 54 -11.44 -17.90 -17.94
C TRP A 54 -11.35 -18.52 -16.55
N GLY A 55 -12.31 -19.36 -16.19
CA GLY A 55 -12.21 -20.18 -14.99
C GLY A 55 -11.10 -21.22 -15.09
N ARG A 56 -9.82 -20.84 -14.87
CA ARG A 56 -8.77 -21.66 -14.22
C ARG A 56 -7.33 -21.13 -14.26
N ARG A 57 -6.96 -20.14 -15.09
CA ARG A 57 -5.53 -19.80 -15.26
C ARG A 57 -5.08 -18.48 -14.65
N ASP A 58 -5.94 -17.47 -14.64
CA ASP A 58 -5.59 -16.16 -14.09
C ASP A 58 -6.22 -15.94 -12.73
N ALA A 59 -5.48 -15.27 -11.87
CA ALA A 59 -5.92 -14.97 -10.52
C ALA A 59 -7.07 -13.93 -10.59
N PRO A 60 -8.19 -14.13 -9.87
CA PRO A 60 -9.36 -13.26 -10.01
C PRO A 60 -9.02 -11.80 -9.70
N ARG A 61 -9.60 -10.81 -10.39
CA ARG A 61 -9.41 -9.42 -9.94
C ARG A 61 -9.97 -9.26 -8.53
N ILE A 62 -9.30 -8.48 -7.70
CA ILE A 62 -9.69 -8.28 -6.30
C ILE A 62 -10.00 -6.81 -6.06
N LYS A 63 -11.04 -6.56 -5.27
CA LYS A 63 -11.50 -5.24 -4.90
C LYS A 63 -11.09 -4.92 -3.46
N PRO A 64 -10.30 -3.85 -3.25
CA PRO A 64 -10.02 -3.31 -1.91
C PRO A 64 -11.28 -3.12 -1.06
N VAL A 65 -11.28 -3.66 0.17
CA VAL A 65 -12.33 -3.39 1.16
C VAL A 65 -12.13 -1.98 1.70
N HIS A 66 -12.90 -1.05 1.14
CA HIS A 66 -12.73 0.39 1.27
C HIS A 66 -12.47 0.85 2.71
N GLY A 67 -13.35 0.52 3.66
CA GLY A 67 -13.22 0.98 5.05
C GLY A 67 -11.96 0.43 5.75
N LEU A 68 -11.61 -0.83 5.53
CA LEU A 68 -10.46 -1.47 6.19
C LEU A 68 -9.13 -0.90 5.70
N LEU A 69 -8.99 -0.70 4.40
CA LEU A 69 -7.76 -0.16 3.82
C LEU A 69 -7.62 1.34 4.11
N ASN A 70 -8.71 2.12 4.06
CA ASN A 70 -8.65 3.52 4.48
C ASN A 70 -8.26 3.66 5.96
N ASP A 71 -8.77 2.81 6.85
CA ASP A 71 -8.33 2.78 8.25
C ASP A 71 -6.84 2.45 8.40
N LEU A 72 -6.35 1.47 7.63
CA LEU A 72 -4.93 1.12 7.59
C LEU A 72 -4.07 2.33 7.16
N TYR A 73 -4.45 3.00 6.07
CA TYR A 73 -3.70 4.16 5.56
C TYR A 73 -3.75 5.37 6.47
N ARG A 74 -4.87 5.57 7.14
CA ARG A 74 -5.01 6.61 8.16
C ARG A 74 -4.07 6.36 9.33
N ALA A 75 -4.01 5.11 9.82
CA ALA A 75 -3.09 4.75 10.89
C ALA A 75 -1.61 4.86 10.48
N ALA A 76 -1.28 4.36 9.29
CA ALA A 76 0.06 4.47 8.71
C ALA A 76 0.51 5.94 8.58
N GLY A 77 -0.35 6.79 8.04
CA GLY A 77 -0.07 8.22 7.91
C GLY A 77 0.05 8.92 9.27
N ARG A 78 -0.80 8.61 10.26
CA ARG A 78 -0.66 9.13 11.63
C ARG A 78 0.67 8.75 12.25
N ALA A 79 1.12 7.51 12.08
CA ALA A 79 2.44 7.08 12.55
C ALA A 79 3.57 7.81 11.82
N ALA A 80 3.47 7.95 10.49
CA ALA A 80 4.46 8.64 9.67
C ALA A 80 4.69 10.10 10.11
N GLN A 81 3.68 10.79 10.65
CA GLN A 81 3.84 12.14 11.22
C GLN A 81 4.84 12.21 12.40
N TYR A 82 5.18 11.07 13.01
CA TYR A 82 6.16 10.94 14.10
C TYR A 82 7.45 10.22 13.64
N MET A 83 7.66 10.14 12.33
CA MET A 83 8.84 9.57 11.67
C MET A 83 9.55 10.64 10.83
N PRO A 84 10.19 11.66 11.44
CA PRO A 84 10.71 12.84 10.74
C PRO A 84 11.79 12.56 9.68
N LYS A 85 12.38 11.36 9.69
CA LYS A 85 13.38 10.92 8.73
C LYS A 85 12.85 9.90 7.72
N LEU A 86 11.54 9.64 7.70
CA LEU A 86 10.93 8.68 6.79
C LEU A 86 11.07 9.17 5.35
N GLU A 87 11.81 8.41 4.56
CA GLU A 87 12.03 8.63 3.13
C GLU A 87 11.11 7.75 2.27
N LEU A 88 10.82 6.53 2.74
CA LEU A 88 10.01 5.53 2.04
C LEU A 88 9.03 4.84 2.98
N MET A 89 7.77 4.76 2.59
CA MET A 89 6.84 3.76 3.12
C MET A 89 6.22 2.99 1.98
N LEU A 90 6.43 1.68 1.94
CA LEU A 90 5.92 0.74 0.95
C LEU A 90 5.04 -0.28 1.67
N LEU A 91 3.75 -0.32 1.35
CA LEU A 91 2.83 -1.33 1.82
C LEU A 91 2.32 -2.10 0.61
N GLU A 92 2.77 -3.33 0.47
CA GLU A 92 2.48 -4.20 -0.66
C GLU A 92 1.64 -5.37 -0.19
N SER A 93 0.59 -5.69 -0.93
CA SER A 93 -0.22 -6.87 -0.66
C SER A 93 0.13 -7.99 -1.62
N ASP A 94 0.53 -9.12 -1.05
CA ASP A 94 0.65 -10.38 -1.77
C ASP A 94 -0.67 -11.15 -1.60
N ILE A 95 -1.69 -10.73 -2.36
CA ILE A 95 -3.01 -11.39 -2.32
C ILE A 95 -2.96 -12.78 -2.95
N TRP A 96 -1.93 -13.05 -3.75
CA TRP A 96 -1.85 -14.31 -4.47
C TRP A 96 -1.16 -15.40 -3.67
N ASN A 97 -0.36 -15.07 -2.65
CA ASN A 97 0.42 -16.05 -1.87
C ASN A 97 1.08 -17.08 -2.80
N GLN A 98 1.43 -16.65 -4.02
CA GLN A 98 2.02 -17.52 -5.00
C GLN A 98 3.52 -17.30 -4.86
N PRO A 99 4.27 -18.28 -4.34
CA PRO A 99 5.71 -18.13 -4.19
C PRO A 99 6.31 -17.83 -5.55
N ASP A 100 6.84 -16.61 -5.70
CA ASP A 100 7.57 -16.14 -6.87
C ASP A 100 7.00 -16.62 -8.21
N THR A 101 5.68 -16.54 -8.40
CA THR A 101 5.12 -16.78 -9.74
C THR A 101 5.43 -15.58 -10.59
N VAL A 102 6.59 -15.67 -11.21
CA VAL A 102 6.78 -15.08 -12.51
C VAL A 102 5.65 -15.57 -13.42
N ASP A 103 5.06 -14.65 -14.17
CA ASP A 103 4.13 -15.00 -15.23
C ASP A 103 4.85 -15.82 -16.33
N GLU A 104 4.13 -16.17 -17.39
CA GLU A 104 4.70 -16.93 -18.50
C GLU A 104 5.88 -16.22 -19.21
N TYR A 105 6.10 -14.94 -18.93
CA TYR A 105 7.18 -14.10 -19.47
C TYR A 105 8.35 -13.90 -18.50
N GLY A 106 8.30 -14.47 -17.30
CA GLY A 106 9.36 -14.25 -16.30
C GLY A 106 9.14 -12.99 -15.46
N GLU A 107 8.00 -12.31 -15.57
CA GLU A 107 7.73 -11.08 -14.82
C GLU A 107 7.01 -11.38 -13.51
N ARG A 108 7.49 -10.80 -12.41
CA ARG A 108 6.86 -10.92 -11.09
C ARG A 108 5.43 -10.41 -11.19
N LYS A 109 4.43 -11.23 -10.85
CA LYS A 109 3.02 -10.80 -10.82
C LYS A 109 2.89 -9.52 -9.99
N SER A 110 2.26 -8.52 -10.59
CA SER A 110 1.97 -7.25 -9.92
C SER A 110 1.25 -7.49 -8.59
N PRO A 111 1.62 -6.76 -7.52
CA PRO A 111 0.89 -6.84 -6.27
C PRO A 111 -0.56 -6.48 -6.53
N GLY A 112 -1.55 -7.17 -5.97
CA GLY A 112 -2.94 -6.77 -6.28
C GLY A 112 -3.31 -5.40 -5.68
N HIS A 113 -2.57 -4.93 -4.67
CA HIS A 113 -2.67 -3.58 -4.14
C HIS A 113 -1.35 -3.08 -3.54
N LEU A 114 -1.03 -1.82 -3.81
CA LEU A 114 0.24 -1.17 -3.55
C LEU A 114 0.01 0.22 -2.99
N PHE A 115 0.73 0.55 -1.93
CA PHE A 115 0.84 1.91 -1.41
C PHE A 115 2.30 2.32 -1.33
N ILE A 116 2.61 3.53 -1.78
CA ILE A 116 3.95 4.11 -1.72
C ILE A 116 3.87 5.56 -1.25
N TYR A 117 4.62 5.89 -0.20
CA TYR A 117 5.06 7.24 0.09
C TYR A 117 6.54 7.37 -0.21
N ARG A 118 6.92 8.36 -1.02
CA ARG A 118 8.31 8.74 -1.27
C ARG A 118 8.53 10.21 -0.99
N ARG A 119 9.35 10.50 0.01
CA ARG A 119 9.68 11.86 0.41
C ARG A 119 10.49 12.58 -0.66
N ASP A 120 11.51 11.92 -1.17
CA ASP A 120 12.47 12.48 -2.14
C ASP A 120 11.82 12.84 -3.49
N ARG A 121 10.76 12.14 -3.86
CA ARG A 121 9.96 12.42 -5.06
C ARG A 121 8.67 13.19 -4.75
N ALA A 122 8.45 13.55 -3.49
CA ALA A 122 7.29 14.31 -3.02
C ALA A 122 5.94 13.73 -3.48
N TYR A 123 5.74 12.41 -3.41
CA TYR A 123 4.44 11.82 -3.76
C TYR A 123 3.99 10.70 -2.82
N VAL A 124 2.68 10.49 -2.85
CA VAL A 124 1.98 9.35 -2.28
C VAL A 124 1.15 8.70 -3.38
N LEU A 125 1.23 7.39 -3.53
CA LEU A 125 0.55 6.62 -4.56
C LEU A 125 -0.19 5.45 -3.92
N TRP A 126 -1.45 5.28 -4.33
CA TRP A 126 -2.19 4.04 -4.19
C TRP A 126 -2.38 3.46 -5.59
N ALA A 127 -2.05 2.19 -5.75
CA ALA A 127 -2.25 1.46 -7.00
C ALA A 127 -2.92 0.11 -6.72
N SER A 128 -4.02 -0.16 -7.40
CA SER A 128 -4.85 -1.36 -7.19
C SER A 128 -5.23 -1.99 -8.53
N SER A 129 -5.40 -3.32 -8.56
CA SER A 129 -5.94 -4.01 -9.74
C SER A 129 -7.38 -3.57 -10.07
N SER A 130 -8.13 -3.14 -9.06
CA SER A 130 -9.51 -2.64 -9.17
C SER A 130 -9.64 -1.20 -8.74
N GLU A 131 -10.78 -0.58 -9.06
CA GLU A 131 -11.11 0.75 -8.54
C GLU A 131 -11.07 0.78 -7.01
N PHE A 132 -10.31 1.75 -6.49
CA PHE A 132 -10.21 2.06 -5.08
C PHE A 132 -10.23 3.57 -4.97
N GLU A 133 -11.00 4.12 -4.05
CA GLU A 133 -11.00 5.55 -3.73
C GLU A 133 -10.42 5.73 -2.32
N ILE A 134 -9.56 6.73 -2.17
CA ILE A 134 -9.07 7.12 -0.85
C ILE A 134 -10.03 8.10 -0.22
N ASP A 135 -10.32 7.91 1.05
CA ASP A 135 -11.14 8.85 1.82
C ASP A 135 -10.47 10.22 1.91
N PRO A 136 -11.23 11.32 1.95
CA PRO A 136 -10.70 12.67 2.20
C PRO A 136 -9.82 12.72 3.47
N ASN A 137 -10.24 12.01 4.53
CA ASN A 137 -9.48 11.94 5.78
C ASN A 137 -8.10 11.26 5.62
N VAL A 138 -7.98 10.28 4.71
CA VAL A 138 -6.69 9.64 4.41
C VAL A 138 -5.80 10.63 3.66
N ARG A 139 -6.36 11.32 2.66
CA ARG A 139 -5.65 12.38 1.93
C ARG A 139 -5.11 13.45 2.88
N GLU A 140 -5.95 14.02 3.73
CA GLU A 140 -5.56 15.07 4.69
C GLU A 140 -4.42 14.62 5.61
N VAL A 141 -4.46 13.37 6.09
CA VAL A 141 -3.40 12.82 6.94
C VAL A 141 -2.07 12.78 6.21
N TRP A 142 -2.05 12.36 4.95
CA TRP A 142 -0.82 12.25 4.15
C TRP A 142 -0.32 13.61 3.66
N GLU A 143 -1.20 14.59 3.44
CA GLU A 143 -0.81 15.99 3.23
C GLU A 143 -0.12 16.57 4.48
N GLU A 144 -0.62 16.28 5.68
CA GLU A 144 0.04 16.68 6.93
C GLU A 144 1.40 15.99 7.11
N VAL A 145 1.54 14.71 6.74
CA VAL A 145 2.84 14.01 6.73
C VAL A 145 3.82 14.76 5.83
N ALA A 146 3.43 15.07 4.60
CA ALA A 146 4.25 15.82 3.66
C ALA A 146 4.70 17.17 4.26
N ARG A 147 3.77 17.95 4.84
CA ARG A 147 4.09 19.23 5.48
C ARG A 147 5.09 19.06 6.63
N LYS A 148 4.89 18.08 7.51
CA LYS A 148 5.82 17.78 8.62
C LYS A 148 7.18 17.33 8.12
N HIS A 149 7.25 16.72 6.94
CA HIS A 149 8.48 16.31 6.30
C HIS A 149 9.10 17.42 5.43
N GLY A 150 8.56 18.64 5.47
CA GLY A 150 9.09 19.79 4.74
C GLY A 150 8.80 19.78 3.23
N ILE A 151 7.78 19.02 2.81
CA ILE A 151 7.33 18.96 1.42
C ILE A 151 6.12 19.90 1.26
N PRO A 152 6.26 21.05 0.58
CA PRO A 152 5.19 22.04 0.47
C PRO A 152 4.06 21.60 -0.48
N GLN A 153 4.38 20.78 -1.47
CA GLN A 153 3.41 20.23 -2.42
C GLN A 153 3.73 18.76 -2.62
N CYS A 154 2.81 17.89 -2.16
CA CYS A 154 2.92 16.46 -2.35
C CYS A 154 1.88 16.00 -3.35
N LEU A 155 2.33 15.27 -4.37
CA LEU A 155 1.45 14.70 -5.37
C LEU A 155 0.75 13.47 -4.78
N ILE A 156 -0.58 13.50 -4.70
CA ILE A 156 -1.40 12.39 -4.20
C ILE A 156 -2.09 11.74 -5.38
N LEU A 157 -1.67 10.51 -5.69
CA LEU A 157 -2.12 9.73 -6.84
C LEU A 157 -2.92 8.51 -6.38
N ASN A 158 -3.96 8.22 -7.13
CA ASN A 158 -4.73 7.01 -6.99
C ASN A 158 -4.95 6.42 -8.38
N GLN A 159 -4.34 5.27 -8.65
CA GLN A 159 -4.23 4.70 -9.99
C GLN A 159 -4.75 3.27 -10.02
N ARG A 160 -5.38 2.91 -11.13
CA ARG A 160 -5.64 1.52 -11.44
C ARG A 160 -4.41 0.93 -12.13
N GLN A 161 -4.01 -0.28 -11.76
CA GLN A 161 -2.74 -0.86 -12.22
C GLN A 161 -2.66 -1.09 -13.72
N ASP A 162 -3.80 -1.33 -14.38
CA ASP A 162 -3.91 -1.41 -15.84
C ASP A 162 -3.67 -0.06 -16.54
N GLN A 163 -3.65 1.04 -15.80
CA GLN A 163 -3.29 2.39 -16.29
C GLN A 163 -1.86 2.80 -15.90
N VAL A 164 -1.17 1.97 -15.12
CA VAL A 164 0.24 2.19 -14.77
C VAL A 164 1.08 1.62 -15.91
N SER A 165 1.59 2.48 -16.79
CA SER A 165 2.74 2.12 -17.61
C SER A 165 3.86 1.72 -16.66
N VAL A 166 4.11 0.42 -16.53
CA VAL A 166 5.11 -0.14 -15.63
C VAL A 166 6.47 0.38 -16.08
N HIS A 167 6.91 1.50 -15.50
CA HIS A 167 8.29 1.92 -15.63
C HIS A 167 9.08 1.02 -14.67
N PRO A 168 10.05 0.21 -15.15
CA PRO A 168 10.80 -0.74 -14.32
C PRO A 168 11.54 -0.08 -13.13
N ASN A 169 11.66 1.25 -13.13
CA ASN A 169 12.44 2.03 -12.17
C ASN A 169 11.69 2.37 -10.87
N TYR A 170 10.54 1.74 -10.57
CA TYR A 170 9.90 1.90 -9.25
C TYR A 170 10.63 1.13 -8.13
N PHE A 171 11.38 0.08 -8.48
CA PHE A 171 12.09 -0.79 -7.53
C PHE A 171 13.61 -0.55 -7.45
N ASP A 172 14.20 0.28 -8.31
CA ASP A 172 15.62 0.64 -8.23
C ASP A 172 15.86 1.61 -7.07
N GLY A 173 16.26 1.07 -5.92
CA GLY A 173 16.68 1.86 -4.77
C GLY A 173 17.02 1.08 -3.50
N ALA A 174 16.62 -0.18 -3.38
CA ALA A 174 17.07 -1.03 -2.28
C ALA A 174 18.15 -1.99 -2.78
N GLY A 175 19.39 -1.48 -2.88
CA GLY A 175 20.56 -2.35 -2.91
C GLY A 175 20.61 -3.14 -1.61
N ILE A 176 20.07 -4.37 -1.64
CA ILE A 176 20.35 -5.37 -0.61
C ILE A 176 21.80 -5.81 -0.86
N ALA A 177 22.73 -5.09 -0.24
CA ALA A 177 24.09 -5.55 -0.07
C ALA A 177 24.02 -6.82 0.80
N GLY A 178 24.09 -7.98 0.17
CA GLY A 178 24.42 -9.23 0.83
C GLY A 178 25.84 -9.13 1.37
N ALA A 179 25.96 -8.85 2.65
CA ALA A 179 27.16 -9.10 3.44
C ALA A 179 26.82 -10.23 4.42
N GLY A 180 27.48 -11.38 4.26
CA GLY A 180 27.36 -12.57 5.09
C GLY A 180 27.74 -13.81 4.32
#